data_AF-A0A2H6EQP1-F1
#
_entry.id   AF-A0A2H6EQP1-F1
#
_cell.length_a   1.000
_cell.length_b   1.000
_cell.length_c   1.000
_cell.angle_alpha   90.00
_cell.angle_beta   90.00
_cell.angle_gamma   90.00
#
_symmetry.space_group_name_H-M   'P 1'
#
loop_
_entity.id
_entity.type
_entity.pdbx_description
1 polymer ?
#
loop_
_entity_poly.entity_id
_entity_poly.type
_entity_poly.pdbx_seq_one_letter_code
_entity_poly.pdbx_strand_id
1 'polypeptide(L)' 'MKNEDKLNVCISCNRDETIVPLVAITFAQQPTWICTQCLPTLIHEPQRLVEKFRSMDIDNTVDRQID' A
#
# COMPACT_ATOMS: atom_id res chain seq x y z
N MET A 1 -22.67 2.65 15.69
CA MET A 1 -21.28 2.23 15.41
C MET A 1 -20.88 2.92 14.12
N LYS A 2 -19.93 3.86 14.16
CA LYS A 2 -19.35 4.43 12.94
C LYS A 2 -18.14 3.58 12.61
N ASN A 3 -18.20 2.81 11.53
CA ASN A 3 -17.00 2.31 10.89
C ASN A 3 -16.37 3.54 10.23
N GLU A 4 -15.27 4.05 10.78
CA GLU A 4 -14.41 4.95 10.03
C GLU A 4 -13.67 4.09 9.01
N ASP A 5 -14.16 4.10 7.77
CA ASP A 5 -13.47 3.45 6.66
C ASP A 5 -12.12 4.15 6.49
N LYS A 6 -11.07 3.52 7.00
CA LYS A 6 -9.71 4.04 6.92
C LYS A 6 -9.27 3.95 5.47
N LEU A 7 -9.08 5.11 4.83
CA LEU A 7 -8.62 5.18 3.45
C LEU A 7 -7.22 4.58 3.32
N ASN A 8 -7.00 3.82 2.26
CA ASN A 8 -5.67 3.35 1.91
C ASN A 8 -4.85 4.51 1.32
N VAL A 9 -3.53 4.45 1.50
CA VAL A 9 -2.60 5.48 1.04
C VAL A 9 -1.44 4.87 0.27
N CYS A 10 -1.01 5.56 -0.78
CA CYS A 10 0.17 5.15 -1.54
C CYS A 10 1.43 5.22 -0.67
N ILE A 11 2.14 4.10 -0.53
CA ILE A 11 3.39 3.98 0.22
C ILE A 11 4.49 4.96 -0.25
N SER A 12 4.43 5.39 -1.51
CA SER A 12 5.42 6.29 -2.08
C SER A 12 5.11 7.78 -1.80
N CYS A 13 3.87 8.21 -2.04
CA CYS A 13 3.50 9.63 -2.05
C CYS A 13 2.41 10.04 -1.04
N ASN A 14 1.91 9.11 -0.21
CA ASN A 14 0.89 9.30 0.82
C ASN A 14 -0.48 9.83 0.33
N ARG A 15 -0.70 9.86 -0.99
CA ARG A 15 -2.00 10.17 -1.57
C ARG A 15 -2.96 8.99 -1.39
N ASP A 16 -4.18 9.28 -0.97
CA ASP A 16 -5.22 8.29 -0.76
C ASP A 16 -6.02 7.96 -2.03
N GLU A 17 -6.87 6.94 -1.92
CA GLU A 17 -7.71 6.41 -3.01
C GLU A 17 -8.78 7.38 -3.53
N THR A 18 -9.07 8.49 -2.83
CA THR A 18 -10.03 9.51 -3.32
C THR A 18 -9.42 10.44 -4.37
N ILE A 19 -8.09 10.51 -4.43
CA ILE A 19 -7.36 11.42 -5.33
C ILE A 19 -6.54 10.70 -6.40
N VAL A 20 -6.16 9.44 -6.18
CA VAL A 20 -5.44 8.61 -7.18
C VAL A 20 -5.87 7.13 -7.09
N PRO A 21 -5.94 6.39 -8.20
CA PRO A 21 -6.18 4.96 -8.14
C PRO A 21 -5.02 4.24 -7.44
N LEU A 22 -5.35 3.36 -6.50
CA LEU A 22 -4.40 2.51 -5.78
C LEU A 22 -4.44 1.07 -6.30
N VAL A 23 -3.27 0.44 -6.31
CA VAL A 23 -3.08 -0.97 -6.61
C VAL A 23 -2.57 -1.65 -5.34
N ALA A 24 -3.23 -2.73 -4.93
CA ALA A 24 -2.77 -3.58 -3.84
C ALA A 24 -1.53 -4.37 -4.29
N ILE A 25 -0.48 -4.35 -3.50
CA ILE A 25 0.73 -5.14 -3.72
C ILE A 25 1.12 -5.85 -2.43
N THR A 26 1.89 -6.92 -2.54
CA THR A 26 2.48 -7.62 -1.39
C THR A 26 3.99 -7.51 -1.49
N PHE A 27 4.64 -7.02 -0.43
CA PHE A 27 6.09 -6.99 -0.31
C PHE A 27 6.50 -7.63 1.01
N ALA A 28 7.44 -8.57 0.98
CA ALA A 28 7.87 -9.32 2.15
C ALA A 28 6.69 -9.94 2.96
N GLN A 29 5.71 -10.50 2.25
CA GLN A 29 4.46 -11.07 2.80
C GLN A 29 3.52 -10.07 3.47
N GLN A 30 3.79 -8.77 3.35
CA GLN A 30 2.96 -7.74 3.94
C GLN A 30 2.17 -6.98 2.87
N PRO A 31 0.84 -6.82 3.04
CA PRO A 31 0.02 -6.08 2.10
C PRO A 31 0.29 -4.57 2.20
N THR A 32 0.33 -3.90 1.06
CA THR A 32 0.48 -2.44 0.97
C THR A 32 -0.12 -1.91 -0.33
N TRP A 33 -0.11 -0.59 -0.49
CA TRP A 33 -0.75 0.10 -1.60
C TRP A 33 0.23 1.02 -2.32
N ILE A 34 0.18 1.01 -3.64
CA ILE A 34 0.94 1.95 -4.49
C ILE A 34 -0.01 2.55 -5.53
N CYS A 35 0.10 3.85 -5.78
CA CYS A 35 -0.74 4.48 -6.79
C CYS A 35 -0.22 4.24 -8.20
N THR A 36 -1.10 4.32 -9.20
CA THR A 36 -0.76 4.12 -10.62
C THR A 36 0.32 5.08 -11.13
N GLN A 37 0.44 6.28 -10.54
CA GLN A 37 1.49 7.25 -10.88
C GLN A 37 2.87 6.90 -10.29
N CYS A 38 2.90 6.20 -9.15
CA CYS A 38 4.14 5.75 -8.51
C CYS A 38 4.53 4.31 -8.87
N LEU A 39 3.60 3.54 -9.46
CA LEU A 39 3.86 2.19 -9.94
C LEU A 39 5.06 2.10 -10.90
N PRO A 40 5.31 3.05 -11.83
CA PRO A 40 6.49 3.00 -12.69
C PRO A 40 7.82 3.00 -11.91
N THR A 41 7.89 3.69 -10.75
CA THR A 41 9.07 3.66 -9.88
C THR A 41 9.35 2.25 -9.37
N LEU A 42 8.31 1.46 -9.09
CA LEU A 42 8.48 0.06 -8.66
C LEU A 42 9.13 -0.81 -9.74
N ILE A 43 8.90 -0.51 -11.01
CA ILE A 43 9.41 -1.29 -12.15
C ILE A 43 10.81 -0.81 -12.57
N HIS A 44 11.04 0.50 -12.58
CA HIS A 44 12.28 1.09 -13.09
C HIS A 44 13.33 1.37 -12.00
N GLU A 45 12.92 1.68 -10.77
CA GLU A 45 13.80 2.12 -9.68
C GLU A 45 13.37 1.59 -8.29
N PRO A 46 13.17 0.25 -8.12
CA PRO A 46 12.62 -0.34 -6.90
C PRO A 46 13.41 0.01 -5.62
N GLN A 47 14.71 0.25 -5.73
CA GLN A 47 15.59 0.69 -4.64
C GLN A 47 15.09 1.95 -3.92
N ARG A 48 14.39 2.86 -4.62
CA ARG A 48 13.83 4.08 -4.01
C ARG A 48 12.67 3.80 -3.05
N LEU A 49 12.10 2.59 -3.11
CA LEU A 49 10.97 2.19 -2.27
C LEU A 49 11.40 1.28 -1.11
N VAL A 50 12.59 0.67 -1.16
CA VAL A 50 13.08 -0.26 -0.13
C VAL A 50 13.09 0.37 1.27
N GLU A 51 13.52 1.63 1.38
CA GLU A 51 13.53 2.34 2.67
C GLU A 51 12.11 2.64 3.18
N LYS A 52 11.18 2.97 2.28
CA LYS A 52 9.77 3.22 2.61
C LYS A 52 9.05 1.94 3.06
N PHE A 53 9.44 0.79 2.52
CA PHE A 53 8.95 -0.51 2.97
C PHE A 53 9.53 -0.92 4.33
N ARG A 54 10.76 -0.51 4.66
CA ARG A 54 11.41 -0.81 5.95
C ARG A 54 10.75 -0.08 7.13
N SER A 55 10.14 1.09 6.89
CA SER A 55 9.40 1.84 7.91
C SER A 55 7.99 1.31 8.18
N MET A 56 7.62 0.15 7.62
CA MET A 56 6.27 -0.35 7.76
C MET A 56 6.13 -1.30 8.96
N ASP A 57 5.57 -0.79 10.06
CA ASP A 57 4.87 -1.63 11.06
C ASP A 57 3.47 -1.92 10.52
N ILE A 58 3.33 -2.98 9.72
CA ILE A 58 2.09 -3.31 9.01
C ILE A 58 1.22 -4.13 9.94
N ASP A 59 0.37 -3.47 10.71
CA ASP A 59 -0.80 -4.12 11.30
C ASP A 59 -1.94 -4.06 10.28
N ASN A 60 -2.07 -5.13 9.49
CA ASN A 60 -3.19 -5.28 8.57
C ASN A 60 -3.62 -6.76 8.61
N THR A 61 -4.48 -7.08 9.57
CA THR A 61 -5.12 -8.39 9.70
C THR A 61 -6.01 -8.63 8.50
N VAL A 62 -5.50 -9.38 7.51
CA VAL A 62 -6.33 -9.96 6.47
C VAL A 62 -7.01 -11.18 7.09
N ASP A 63 -8.24 -11.02 7.58
CA ASP A 63 -9.12 -12.16 7.89
C ASP A 63 -9.43 -12.87 6.56
N ARG A 64 -8.59 -13.84 6.20
CA ARG A 64 -8.92 -14.83 5.18
C ARG A 64 -9.87 -15.84 5.80
N GLN A 65 -11.17 -15.58 5.75
CA GLN A 65 -12.16 -16.66 5.78
C GLN A 65 -12.08 -17.40 4.46
N ILE A 66 -11.56 -18.63 4.52
CA ILE A 66 -11.62 -19.62 3.45
C ILE A 66 -12.83 -20.50 3.80
N ASP A 67 -13.88 -20.45 2.98
CA ASP A 67 -15.00 -21.39 3.02
C ASP A 67 -14.62 -22.72 2.34
#